data_AF-A0A7I7PA02-F1
#
_entry.id   AF-A0A7I7PA02-F1
#
_cell.length_a   1.000
_cell.length_b   1.000
_cell.length_c   1.000
_cell.angle_alpha   90.00
_cell.angle_beta   90.00
_cell.angle_gamma   90.00
#
_symmetry.space_group_name_H-M   'P 1'
#
loop_
_entity.id
_entity.type
_entity.pdbx_description
1 polymer ?
#
loop_
_entity_poly.entity_id
_entity_poly.type
_entity_poly.pdbx_seq_one_letter_code
_entity_poly.pdbx_strand_id
1 'polypeptide(L)'
;MLAALSNPLGERKADVVEAAAEAFDRELLYLSAAFDIYGRLYRTLLDPTIDMEDVRDSLDSRAFIAKHLRPQYDESLLGDVVRLQVYAWVCKQLRNHIHRGILQVIPQAGRQYSNAATVALMLGSIAELAPGADNGMEQDHYDELGVWIADPVHPFGTPAMAADLATAGFALMGAALEYVDVFTKLIVRNKPTVTTALEQVAAAAHQSGGDTDPDQAPPPSRLLGCVQALPGEVEPPPPERASFHRAIFGWHPTRMR
;
A
#
# COMPACT_ATOMS: atom_id res chain seq x y z
N MET A 1 0.75 12.59 -13.15
CA MET A 1 0.16 13.54 -12.17
C MET A 1 1.03 14.79 -11.99
N LEU A 2 2.26 14.68 -11.45
CA LEU A 2 3.12 15.86 -11.18
C LEU A 2 3.37 16.77 -12.39
N ALA A 3 3.53 16.19 -13.59
CA ALA A 3 3.67 16.96 -14.83
C ALA A 3 2.41 17.77 -15.20
N ALA A 4 1.21 17.29 -14.84
CA ALA A 4 0.00 18.07 -15.02
C ALA A 4 -0.02 19.24 -14.02
N LEU A 5 0.32 18.96 -12.76
CA LEU A 5 0.34 19.93 -11.66
C LEU A 5 1.44 21.00 -11.79
N SER A 6 2.48 20.77 -12.58
CA SER A 6 3.49 21.81 -12.88
C SER A 6 2.96 22.92 -13.80
N ASN A 7 1.78 22.74 -14.42
CA ASN A 7 1.18 23.78 -15.24
C ASN A 7 0.50 24.85 -14.36
N PRO A 8 0.59 26.14 -14.73
CA PRO A 8 -0.07 27.20 -13.98
C PRO A 8 -1.60 27.06 -14.03
N LEU A 9 -2.25 27.15 -12.87
CA LEU A 9 -3.72 27.06 -12.68
C LEU A 9 -4.50 28.30 -13.18
N GLY A 10 -4.00 28.98 -14.23
CA GLY A 10 -4.65 30.15 -14.83
C GLY A 10 -5.93 29.79 -15.61
N GLU A 11 -6.05 30.27 -16.85
CA GLU A 11 -7.22 29.98 -17.69
C GLU A 11 -7.45 28.48 -17.95
N ARG A 12 -6.41 27.65 -17.78
CA ARG A 12 -6.44 26.18 -17.99
C ARG A 12 -6.70 25.37 -16.73
N LYS A 13 -7.20 26.00 -15.65
CA LYS A 13 -7.43 25.32 -14.36
C LYS A 13 -8.25 24.04 -14.49
N ALA A 14 -9.27 24.03 -15.36
CA ALA A 14 -10.12 22.87 -15.55
C ALA A 14 -9.33 21.71 -16.16
N ASP A 15 -8.61 21.97 -17.25
CA ASP A 15 -7.76 20.97 -17.92
C ASP A 15 -6.68 20.41 -17.00
N VAL A 16 -6.05 21.26 -16.18
CA VAL A 16 -5.02 20.84 -15.22
C VAL A 16 -5.61 19.93 -14.14
N VAL A 17 -6.76 20.30 -13.59
CA VAL A 17 -7.47 19.52 -12.58
C VAL A 17 -7.91 18.18 -13.15
N GLU A 18 -8.51 18.16 -14.34
CA GLU A 18 -8.95 16.94 -15.02
C GLU A 18 -7.78 16.00 -15.30
N ALA A 19 -6.71 16.50 -15.93
CA ALA A 19 -5.54 15.69 -16.23
C ALA A 19 -4.83 15.17 -14.97
N ALA A 20 -4.79 15.96 -13.90
CA ALA A 20 -4.21 15.53 -12.62
C ALA A 20 -5.09 14.47 -11.93
N ALA A 21 -6.42 14.67 -11.91
CA ALA A 21 -7.37 13.72 -11.33
C ALA A 21 -7.35 12.38 -12.08
N GLU A 22 -7.34 12.40 -13.42
CA GLU A 22 -7.28 11.19 -14.23
C GLU A 22 -5.94 10.44 -14.04
N ALA A 23 -4.84 11.17 -13.93
CA ALA A 23 -3.54 10.56 -13.64
C ALA A 23 -3.49 9.94 -12.24
N PHE A 24 -4.13 10.57 -11.24
CA PHE A 24 -4.22 10.03 -9.89
C PHE A 24 -5.14 8.79 -9.81
N ASP A 25 -6.27 8.78 -10.53
CA ASP A 25 -7.12 7.58 -10.62
C ASP A 25 -6.35 6.39 -11.23
N ARG A 26 -5.61 6.62 -12.32
CA ARG A 26 -4.73 5.59 -12.91
C ARG A 26 -3.68 5.09 -11.93
N GLU A 27 -3.11 5.98 -11.13
CA GLU A 27 -2.17 5.61 -10.07
C GLU A 27 -2.80 4.64 -9.07
N LEU A 28 -3.96 5.01 -8.50
CA LEU A 28 -4.69 4.18 -7.55
C LEU A 28 -5.14 2.84 -8.15
N LEU A 29 -5.49 2.82 -9.43
CA LEU A 29 -5.79 1.60 -10.19
C LEU A 29 -4.61 0.64 -10.20
N TYR A 30 -3.41 1.12 -10.54
CA TYR A 30 -2.20 0.28 -10.57
C TYR A 30 -1.79 -0.21 -9.18
N LEU A 31 -1.87 0.66 -8.17
CA LEU A 31 -1.56 0.28 -6.79
C LEU A 31 -2.52 -0.81 -6.28
N SER A 32 -3.82 -0.63 -6.52
CA SER A 32 -4.83 -1.62 -6.15
C SER A 32 -4.60 -2.97 -6.85
N ALA A 33 -4.28 -2.95 -8.14
CA ALA A 33 -3.97 -4.16 -8.89
C ALA A 33 -2.74 -4.88 -8.32
N ALA A 34 -1.70 -4.14 -7.93
CA ALA A 34 -0.54 -4.72 -7.27
C ALA A 34 -0.94 -5.41 -5.94
N PHE A 35 -1.71 -4.74 -5.09
CA PHE A 35 -2.14 -5.31 -3.81
C PHE A 35 -2.97 -6.59 -3.98
N ASP A 36 -3.86 -6.63 -4.98
CA ASP A 36 -4.64 -7.83 -5.30
C ASP A 36 -3.75 -8.98 -5.79
N ILE A 37 -2.81 -8.70 -6.70
CA ILE A 37 -1.89 -9.71 -7.23
C ILE A 37 -1.03 -10.30 -6.11
N TYR A 38 -0.43 -9.47 -5.26
CA TYR A 38 0.42 -9.94 -4.17
C TYR A 38 -0.39 -10.72 -3.11
N GLY A 39 -1.60 -10.28 -2.78
CA GLY A 39 -2.47 -10.99 -1.84
C GLY A 39 -2.82 -12.39 -2.34
N ARG A 40 -3.21 -12.50 -3.63
CA ARG A 40 -3.53 -13.78 -4.28
C ARG A 40 -2.31 -14.67 -4.42
N LEU A 41 -1.20 -14.12 -4.88
CA LEU A 41 0.06 -14.84 -5.03
C LEU A 41 0.48 -15.46 -3.70
N TYR A 42 0.47 -14.69 -2.61
CA TYR A 42 0.83 -15.21 -1.30
C TYR A 42 -0.02 -16.40 -0.86
N ARG A 43 -1.34 -16.35 -1.11
CA ARG A 43 -2.24 -17.46 -0.80
C ARG A 43 -1.90 -18.72 -1.60
N THR A 44 -1.64 -18.59 -2.90
CA THR A 44 -1.21 -19.72 -3.73
C THR A 44 0.18 -20.23 -3.35
N LEU A 45 1.07 -19.37 -2.84
CA LEU A 45 2.37 -19.82 -2.32
C LEU A 45 2.24 -20.61 -1.02
N LEU A 46 1.32 -20.24 -0.14
CA LEU A 46 1.02 -21.00 1.08
C LEU A 46 0.34 -22.34 0.79
N ASP A 47 -0.57 -22.36 -0.18
CA ASP A 47 -1.32 -23.53 -0.58
C ASP A 47 -1.39 -23.63 -2.12
N PRO A 48 -0.50 -24.42 -2.74
CA PRO A 48 -0.44 -24.58 -4.19
C PRO A 48 -1.65 -25.30 -4.79
N THR A 49 -2.55 -25.88 -3.98
CA THR A 49 -3.78 -26.51 -4.47
C THR A 49 -4.84 -25.51 -4.89
N ILE A 50 -4.70 -24.25 -4.46
CA ILE A 50 -5.68 -23.19 -4.71
C ILE A 50 -5.38 -22.51 -6.05
N ASP A 51 -6.39 -22.42 -6.91
CA ASP A 51 -6.32 -21.58 -8.10
C ASP A 51 -6.30 -20.09 -7.72
N MET A 52 -5.32 -19.37 -8.24
CA MET A 52 -5.17 -17.94 -8.03
C MET A 52 -6.39 -17.15 -8.52
N GLU A 53 -7.11 -17.65 -9.52
CA GLU A 53 -8.32 -17.04 -10.06
C GLU A 53 -9.51 -17.08 -9.09
N ASP A 54 -9.51 -17.98 -8.11
CA ASP A 54 -10.57 -18.11 -7.09
C ASP A 54 -10.28 -17.30 -5.82
N VAL A 55 -9.02 -16.89 -5.63
CA VAL A 55 -8.62 -16.11 -4.47
C VAL A 55 -9.10 -14.66 -4.60
N ARG A 56 -9.69 -14.12 -3.53
CA ARG A 56 -10.18 -12.72 -3.43
C ARG A 56 -9.47 -11.92 -2.34
N ASP A 57 -8.35 -12.44 -1.87
CA ASP A 57 -7.50 -11.80 -0.87
C ASP A 57 -6.63 -10.70 -1.49
N SER A 58 -6.45 -9.59 -0.76
CA SER A 58 -5.70 -8.41 -1.21
C SER A 58 -4.91 -7.83 -0.04
N LEU A 59 -3.72 -7.28 -0.32
CA LEU A 59 -2.88 -6.66 0.68
C LEU A 59 -3.47 -5.37 1.28
N ASP A 60 -4.48 -4.78 0.63
CA ASP A 60 -5.16 -3.57 1.12
C ASP A 60 -6.12 -3.84 2.30
N SER A 61 -6.34 -5.11 2.64
CA SER A 61 -7.31 -5.54 3.64
C SER A 61 -6.66 -5.79 5.00
N ARG A 62 -7.20 -5.17 6.06
CA ARG A 62 -6.80 -5.51 7.44
C ARG A 62 -7.06 -6.98 7.78
N ALA A 63 -8.16 -7.52 7.24
CA ALA A 63 -8.50 -8.92 7.45
C ALA A 63 -7.46 -9.85 6.82
N PHE A 64 -6.76 -9.42 5.77
CA PHE A 64 -5.68 -10.20 5.18
C PHE A 64 -4.53 -10.41 6.17
N ILE A 65 -4.08 -9.34 6.84
CA ILE A 65 -3.03 -9.43 7.87
C ILE A 65 -3.47 -10.37 9.00
N ALA A 66 -4.67 -10.14 9.54
CA ALA A 66 -5.18 -10.91 10.67
C ALA A 66 -5.36 -12.40 10.34
N LYS A 67 -5.85 -12.72 9.14
CA LYS A 67 -6.18 -14.09 8.73
C LYS A 67 -4.99 -14.86 8.19
N HIS A 68 -4.05 -14.20 7.49
CA HIS A 68 -3.04 -14.90 6.68
C HIS A 68 -1.59 -14.60 7.07
N LEU A 69 -1.30 -13.49 7.74
CA LEU A 69 0.07 -13.15 8.17
C LEU A 69 0.30 -13.46 9.64
N ARG A 70 -0.56 -12.98 10.53
CA ARG A 70 -0.42 -13.21 11.98
C ARG A 70 -0.34 -14.68 12.39
N PRO A 71 -1.07 -15.63 11.76
CA PRO A 71 -0.91 -17.04 12.09
C PRO A 71 0.41 -17.67 11.60
N GLN A 72 1.13 -16.98 10.70
CA GLN A 72 2.28 -17.54 9.99
C GLN A 72 3.62 -16.99 10.48
N TYR A 73 3.64 -15.76 11.02
CA TYR A 73 4.84 -15.03 11.41
C TYR A 73 4.74 -14.48 12.84
N ASP A 74 5.89 -14.28 13.47
CA ASP A 74 6.01 -13.60 14.75
C ASP A 74 5.61 -12.10 14.62
N GLU A 75 4.93 -11.55 15.63
CA GLU A 75 4.43 -10.17 15.59
C GLU A 75 5.58 -9.13 15.47
N SER A 76 6.78 -9.45 15.96
CA SER A 76 7.96 -8.57 15.82
C SER A 76 8.38 -8.33 14.36
N LEU A 77 7.96 -9.20 13.43
CA LEU A 77 8.24 -9.09 12.00
C LEU A 77 7.17 -8.30 11.23
N LEU A 78 6.04 -7.99 11.86
CA LEU A 78 4.86 -7.43 11.19
C LEU A 78 4.71 -5.91 11.33
N GLY A 79 5.57 -5.25 12.13
CA GLY A 79 5.44 -3.81 12.43
C GLY A 79 5.31 -2.93 11.19
N ASP A 80 6.28 -3.00 10.27
CA ASP A 80 6.24 -2.20 9.05
C ASP A 80 5.12 -2.61 8.08
N VAL A 81 4.79 -3.91 8.04
CA VAL A 81 3.67 -4.42 7.22
C VAL A 81 2.34 -3.82 7.69
N VAL A 82 2.09 -3.81 9.01
CA VAL A 82 0.88 -3.24 9.61
C VAL A 82 0.84 -1.72 9.40
N ARG A 83 1.96 -1.03 9.65
CA ARG A 83 2.08 0.42 9.44
C ARG A 83 1.74 0.80 7.99
N LEU A 84 2.36 0.14 7.01
CA LEU A 84 2.21 0.50 5.61
C LEU A 84 0.88 0.02 4.99
N GLN A 85 0.25 -1.01 5.56
CA GLN A 85 -1.06 -1.48 5.11
C GLN A 85 -2.15 -0.40 5.22
N VAL A 86 -2.01 0.55 6.15
CA VAL A 86 -2.94 1.68 6.29
C VAL A 86 -3.03 2.48 4.98
N TYR A 87 -1.90 2.79 4.34
CA TYR A 87 -1.87 3.51 3.06
C TYR A 87 -2.46 2.69 1.92
N ALA A 88 -2.24 1.37 1.89
CA ALA A 88 -2.88 0.49 0.91
C ALA A 88 -4.41 0.50 1.06
N TRP A 89 -4.92 0.49 2.30
CA TRP A 89 -6.34 0.65 2.58
C TRP A 89 -6.87 2.01 2.14
N VAL A 90 -6.14 3.11 2.39
CA VAL A 90 -6.51 4.46 1.92
C VAL A 90 -6.61 4.48 0.38
N CYS A 91 -5.66 3.88 -0.34
CA CYS A 91 -5.73 3.77 -1.80
C CYS A 91 -7.05 3.13 -2.27
N LYS A 92 -7.45 2.03 -1.62
CA LYS A 92 -8.71 1.34 -1.89
C LYS A 92 -9.91 2.24 -1.63
N GLN A 93 -9.94 2.95 -0.50
CA GLN A 93 -11.05 3.85 -0.17
C GLN A 93 -11.18 4.97 -1.19
N LEU A 94 -10.08 5.64 -1.54
CA LEU A 94 -10.10 6.72 -2.52
C LEU A 94 -10.58 6.22 -3.88
N ARG A 95 -10.05 5.10 -4.37
CA ARG A 95 -10.47 4.48 -5.64
C ARG A 95 -11.97 4.16 -5.64
N ASN A 96 -12.48 3.55 -4.57
CA ASN A 96 -13.90 3.23 -4.44
C ASN A 96 -14.79 4.49 -4.53
N HIS A 97 -14.34 5.61 -3.97
CA HIS A 97 -15.08 6.87 -4.01
C HIS A 97 -14.97 7.60 -5.35
N ILE A 98 -13.86 7.43 -6.09
CA ILE A 98 -13.75 7.86 -7.50
C ILE A 98 -14.76 7.11 -8.36
N HIS A 99 -14.82 5.77 -8.25
CA HIS A 99 -15.78 4.95 -9.01
C HIS A 99 -17.24 5.31 -8.75
N ARG A 100 -17.55 5.82 -7.56
CA ARG A 100 -18.89 6.28 -7.19
C ARG A 100 -19.18 7.73 -7.64
N GLY A 101 -18.19 8.43 -8.19
CA GLY A 101 -18.29 9.85 -8.54
C GLY A 101 -18.37 10.80 -7.34
N ILE A 102 -17.92 10.35 -6.16
CA ILE A 102 -18.05 11.07 -4.89
C ILE A 102 -16.76 11.84 -4.52
N LEU A 103 -15.59 11.33 -4.95
CA LEU A 103 -14.32 12.01 -4.68
C LEU A 103 -14.17 13.20 -5.63
N GLN A 104 -14.22 14.40 -5.05
CA GLN A 104 -14.02 15.64 -5.81
C GLN A 104 -12.56 16.05 -5.80
N VAL A 105 -12.03 16.38 -6.98
CA VAL A 105 -10.72 16.99 -7.15
C VAL A 105 -10.93 18.40 -7.63
N ILE A 106 -10.60 19.40 -6.81
CA ILE A 106 -10.91 20.80 -7.10
C ILE A 106 -9.78 21.74 -6.68
N PRO A 107 -9.68 22.94 -7.28
CA PRO A 107 -8.78 23.98 -6.78
C PRO A 107 -9.20 24.42 -5.37
N GLN A 108 -8.24 24.51 -4.45
CA GLN A 108 -8.41 24.99 -3.09
C GLN A 108 -7.33 26.00 -2.71
N ALA A 109 -7.62 26.88 -1.76
CA ALA A 109 -6.57 27.68 -1.13
C ALA A 109 -5.57 26.74 -0.43
N GLY A 110 -4.27 27.03 -0.59
CA GLY A 110 -3.20 26.18 -0.07
C GLY A 110 -3.18 26.05 1.46
N ARG A 111 -2.48 25.02 1.95
CA ARG A 111 -2.31 24.68 3.38
C ARG A 111 -1.61 25.77 4.21
N GLN A 112 -0.82 26.61 3.54
CA GLN A 112 -0.14 27.77 4.12
C GLN A 112 -0.84 29.04 3.62
N TYR A 113 -0.82 30.12 4.41
CA TYR A 113 -1.37 31.47 4.16
C TYR A 113 -0.87 32.19 2.88
N SER A 114 -0.52 31.44 1.84
CA SER A 114 -0.21 31.87 0.50
C SER A 114 -1.49 31.97 -0.32
N ASN A 115 -1.58 33.01 -1.15
CA ASN A 115 -2.70 33.22 -2.07
C ASN A 115 -2.67 32.23 -3.26
N ALA A 116 -1.79 31.22 -3.23
CA ALA A 116 -1.65 30.22 -4.26
C ALA A 116 -2.72 29.11 -4.10
N ALA A 117 -3.49 28.87 -5.15
CA ALA A 117 -4.38 27.73 -5.21
C ALA A 117 -3.57 26.43 -5.44
N THR A 118 -3.94 25.35 -4.75
CA THR A 118 -3.50 23.99 -5.04
C THR A 118 -4.65 23.16 -5.61
N VAL A 119 -4.35 22.02 -6.23
CA VAL A 119 -5.35 21.01 -6.59
C VAL A 119 -5.50 20.07 -5.40
N ALA A 120 -6.71 19.96 -4.87
CA ALA A 120 -6.98 19.20 -3.65
C ALA A 120 -8.03 18.11 -3.86
N LEU A 121 -7.84 17.00 -3.14
CA LEU A 121 -8.80 15.92 -2.94
C LEU A 121 -9.73 16.30 -1.79
N MET A 122 -11.04 16.39 -2.04
CA MET A 122 -12.01 16.66 -0.98
C MET A 122 -12.35 15.36 -0.26
N LEU A 123 -11.89 15.23 0.98
CA LEU A 123 -12.05 14.03 1.80
C LEU A 123 -13.26 14.11 2.76
N GLY A 124 -13.80 15.31 2.99
CA GLY A 124 -14.86 15.53 3.97
C GLY A 124 -16.16 14.75 3.72
N SER A 125 -16.39 14.26 2.49
CA SER A 125 -17.53 13.41 2.16
C SER A 125 -17.29 11.92 2.44
N ILE A 126 -16.08 11.53 2.83
CA ILE A 126 -15.68 10.14 3.06
C ILE A 126 -15.59 9.90 4.57
N ALA A 127 -16.69 9.43 5.14
CA ALA A 127 -16.81 9.22 6.59
C ALA A 127 -15.76 8.25 7.13
N GLU A 128 -15.36 7.25 6.33
CA GLU A 128 -14.34 6.27 6.69
C GLU A 128 -12.95 6.89 6.85
N LEU A 129 -12.68 8.04 6.23
CA LEU A 129 -11.40 8.75 6.35
C LEU A 129 -11.41 9.82 7.46
N ALA A 130 -12.53 10.03 8.14
CA ALA A 130 -12.62 11.03 9.20
C ALA A 130 -11.68 10.69 10.39
N PRO A 131 -11.03 11.70 11.02
CA PRO A 131 -10.25 11.48 12.23
C PRO A 131 -11.08 10.81 13.32
N GLY A 132 -10.53 9.75 13.92
CA GLY A 132 -11.21 8.97 14.97
C GLY A 132 -12.18 7.89 14.45
N ALA A 133 -12.32 7.72 13.13
CA ALA A 133 -12.98 6.55 12.57
C ALA A 133 -12.13 5.27 12.80
N ASP A 134 -12.72 4.09 12.63
CA ASP A 134 -12.00 2.80 12.67
C ASP A 134 -11.19 2.57 11.38
N ASN A 135 -10.24 3.47 11.13
CA ASN A 135 -9.46 3.55 9.91
C ASN A 135 -7.96 3.38 10.13
N GLY A 136 -7.53 3.11 11.38
CA GLY A 136 -6.12 2.86 11.71
C GLY A 136 -5.18 4.02 11.37
N MET A 137 -5.73 5.17 10.95
CA MET A 137 -4.96 6.36 10.63
C MET A 137 -4.73 7.16 11.90
N GLU A 138 -3.48 7.35 12.22
CA GLU A 138 -3.00 8.30 13.22
C GLU A 138 -2.68 9.65 12.57
N GLN A 139 -2.44 10.68 13.39
CA GLN A 139 -2.17 12.05 12.94
C GLN A 139 -1.03 12.12 11.90
N ASP A 140 0.04 11.34 12.10
CA ASP A 140 1.17 11.30 11.19
C ASP A 140 0.77 10.85 9.77
N HIS A 141 -0.19 9.92 9.65
CA HIS A 141 -0.71 9.50 8.35
C HIS A 141 -1.44 10.64 7.63
N TYR A 142 -2.23 11.42 8.38
CA TYR A 142 -2.92 12.60 7.84
C TYR A 142 -1.91 13.68 7.41
N ASP A 143 -0.84 13.87 8.17
CA ASP A 143 0.19 14.85 7.86
C ASP A 143 1.04 14.45 6.65
N GLU A 144 1.39 13.17 6.52
CA GLU A 144 2.07 12.63 5.34
C GLU A 144 1.22 12.72 4.06
N LEU A 145 -0.10 12.49 4.17
CA LEU A 145 -1.04 12.69 3.07
C LEU A 145 -1.29 14.18 2.76
N GLY A 146 -0.73 15.09 3.57
CA GLY A 146 -0.90 16.53 3.38
C GLY A 146 -2.34 16.98 3.60
N VAL A 147 -3.03 16.42 4.61
CA VAL A 147 -4.44 16.73 4.92
C VAL A 147 -4.56 18.04 5.71
N TRP A 148 -5.55 18.87 5.39
CA TRP A 148 -5.93 20.04 6.18
C TRP A 148 -7.43 20.29 6.14
N ILE A 149 -7.88 21.22 6.98
CA ILE A 149 -9.22 21.77 6.93
C ILE A 149 -9.21 22.96 5.97
N ALA A 150 -9.76 22.76 4.77
CA ALA A 150 -9.86 23.80 3.76
C ALA A 150 -11.03 24.74 4.04
N ASP A 151 -10.78 26.04 3.83
CA ASP A 151 -11.82 27.04 3.82
C ASP A 151 -12.78 26.83 2.64
N PRO A 152 -14.06 27.21 2.80
CA PRO A 152 -15.03 27.08 1.72
C PRO A 152 -14.69 27.98 0.53
N VAL A 153 -14.82 27.45 -0.69
CA VAL A 153 -14.63 28.20 -1.95
C VAL A 153 -15.75 29.22 -2.19
N HIS A 154 -16.90 29.05 -1.54
CA HIS A 154 -18.07 29.92 -1.67
C HIS A 154 -18.38 30.63 -0.34
N PRO A 155 -18.88 31.88 -0.40
CA PRO A 155 -19.34 32.56 0.81
C PRO A 155 -20.42 31.73 1.51
N PHE A 156 -20.28 31.58 2.83
CA PHE A 156 -21.15 30.77 3.70
C PHE A 156 -21.03 29.24 3.56
N GLY A 157 -20.03 28.72 2.86
CA GLY A 157 -19.76 27.28 2.87
C GLY A 157 -19.21 26.78 4.22
N THR A 158 -19.24 25.47 4.41
CA THR A 158 -18.62 24.82 5.58
C THR A 158 -17.17 24.43 5.27
N PRO A 159 -16.23 24.63 6.21
CA PRO A 159 -14.89 24.07 6.07
C PRO A 159 -14.96 22.55 5.85
N ALA A 160 -14.05 22.04 5.02
CA ALA A 160 -14.05 20.62 4.67
C ALA A 160 -12.63 20.05 4.72
N MET A 161 -12.54 18.79 5.12
CA MET A 161 -11.26 18.08 5.07
C MET A 161 -10.82 17.89 3.62
N ALA A 162 -9.60 18.29 3.32
CA ALA A 162 -9.00 18.20 2.01
C ALA A 162 -7.56 17.67 2.11
N ALA A 163 -7.06 17.06 1.04
CA ALA A 163 -5.66 16.63 0.91
C ALA A 163 -5.04 17.22 -0.35
N ASP A 164 -3.77 17.55 -0.29
CA ASP A 164 -3.05 18.14 -1.42
C ASP A 164 -2.79 17.01 -2.42
N LEU A 165 -3.27 17.14 -3.66
CA LEU A 165 -3.26 16.02 -4.60
C LEU A 165 -1.83 15.54 -4.89
N ALA A 166 -0.87 16.46 -5.01
CA ALA A 166 0.52 16.11 -5.26
C ALA A 166 1.12 15.35 -4.07
N THR A 167 0.91 15.87 -2.86
CA THR A 167 1.43 15.30 -1.61
C THR A 167 0.80 13.94 -1.34
N ALA A 168 -0.52 13.83 -1.44
CA ALA A 168 -1.25 12.58 -1.24
C ALA A 168 -0.83 11.51 -2.25
N GLY A 169 -0.78 11.81 -3.55
CA GLY A 169 -0.32 10.82 -4.54
C GLY A 169 1.13 10.42 -4.33
N PHE A 170 2.02 11.38 -4.02
CA PHE A 170 3.40 11.03 -3.70
C PHE A 170 3.53 10.12 -2.48
N ALA A 171 2.83 10.43 -1.39
CA ALA A 171 2.85 9.64 -0.17
C ALA A 171 2.28 8.23 -0.40
N LEU A 172 1.14 8.13 -1.10
CA LEU A 172 0.50 6.85 -1.39
C LEU A 172 1.36 5.97 -2.30
N MET A 173 1.95 6.52 -3.37
CA MET A 173 2.88 5.79 -4.22
C MET A 173 4.11 5.32 -3.44
N GLY A 174 4.73 6.22 -2.66
CA GLY A 174 5.91 5.90 -1.86
C GLY A 174 5.65 4.79 -0.84
N ALA A 175 4.59 4.94 -0.05
CA ALA A 175 4.19 3.95 0.95
C ALA A 175 3.76 2.62 0.31
N ALA A 176 3.08 2.63 -0.83
CA ALA A 176 2.69 1.41 -1.53
C ALA A 176 3.90 0.61 -2.05
N LEU A 177 4.89 1.29 -2.63
CA LEU A 177 6.10 0.63 -3.10
C LEU A 177 6.94 0.10 -1.93
N GLU A 178 7.04 0.85 -0.83
CA GLU A 178 7.67 0.37 0.40
C GLU A 178 6.92 -0.83 0.98
N TYR A 179 5.59 -0.81 0.96
CA TYR A 179 4.77 -1.91 1.47
C TYR A 179 5.02 -3.21 0.70
N VAL A 180 5.06 -3.14 -0.63
CA VAL A 180 5.36 -4.29 -1.48
C VAL A 180 6.78 -4.82 -1.22
N ASP A 181 7.75 -3.93 -1.02
CA ASP A 181 9.13 -4.32 -0.70
C ASP A 181 9.22 -5.02 0.67
N VAL A 182 8.66 -4.40 1.73
CA VAL A 182 8.62 -4.97 3.08
C VAL A 182 7.87 -6.31 3.09
N PHE A 183 6.73 -6.40 2.40
CA PHE A 183 5.97 -7.64 2.30
C PHE A 183 6.76 -8.73 1.57
N THR A 184 7.43 -8.39 0.47
CA THR A 184 8.28 -9.35 -0.26
C THR A 184 9.44 -9.83 0.61
N LYS A 185 10.08 -8.92 1.36
CA LYS A 185 11.15 -9.29 2.31
C LYS A 185 10.64 -10.21 3.41
N LEU A 186 9.46 -9.93 3.97
CA LEU A 186 8.83 -10.78 4.97
C LEU A 186 8.73 -12.22 4.47
N ILE A 187 8.09 -12.43 3.31
CA ILE A 187 7.79 -13.77 2.80
C ILE A 187 9.03 -14.51 2.25
N VAL A 188 10.02 -13.80 1.74
CA VAL A 188 11.23 -14.39 1.16
C VAL A 188 12.29 -14.70 2.23
N ARG A 189 12.35 -13.92 3.32
CA ARG A 189 13.35 -14.10 4.39
C ARG A 189 12.87 -14.91 5.57
N ASN A 190 11.56 -15.05 5.75
CA ASN A 190 10.99 -15.77 6.88
C ASN A 190 10.11 -16.89 6.36
N LYS A 191 10.34 -18.11 6.88
CA LYS A 191 9.55 -19.26 6.50
C LYS A 191 8.24 -19.27 7.29
N PRO A 192 7.07 -19.37 6.64
CA PRO A 192 5.79 -19.50 7.32
C PRO A 192 5.74 -20.74 8.22
N THR A 193 4.96 -20.61 9.29
CA THR A 193 4.73 -21.72 10.23
C THR A 193 4.15 -22.95 9.53
N VAL A 194 3.17 -22.77 8.62
CA VAL A 194 2.57 -23.89 7.86
C VAL A 194 3.58 -24.60 6.96
N THR A 195 4.47 -23.85 6.30
CA THR A 195 5.52 -24.40 5.43
C THR A 195 6.52 -25.22 6.24
N THR A 196 6.91 -24.71 7.42
CA THR A 196 7.81 -25.43 8.34
C THR A 196 7.19 -26.75 8.82
N ALA A 197 5.89 -26.75 9.14
CA ALA A 197 5.18 -27.96 9.54
C ALA A 197 5.09 -29.00 8.41
N LEU A 198 4.78 -28.58 7.18
CA LEU A 198 4.71 -29.47 6.01
C LEU A 198 6.06 -30.13 5.71
N GLU A 199 7.16 -29.37 5.79
CA GLU A 199 8.51 -29.91 5.58
C GLU A 199 8.89 -30.94 6.65
N GLN A 200 8.51 -30.73 7.92
CA GLN A 200 8.74 -31.68 9.00
C GLN A 200 7.98 -33.00 8.77
N VAL A 201 6.72 -32.92 8.32
CA VAL A 201 5.92 -34.10 7.97
C VAL A 201 6.55 -34.86 6.80
N ALA A 202 6.96 -34.15 5.74
CA ALA A 202 7.61 -34.75 4.59
C ALA A 202 8.96 -35.42 4.96
N ALA A 203 9.75 -34.81 5.84
CA ALA A 203 11.00 -35.36 6.34
C ALA A 203 10.79 -36.61 7.20
N ALA A 204 9.75 -36.65 8.04
CA ALA A 204 9.40 -37.82 8.85
C ALA A 204 8.93 -39.01 7.98
N ALA A 205 8.18 -38.74 6.90
CA ALA A 205 7.77 -39.76 5.94
C ALA A 205 8.97 -40.41 5.23
N HIS A 206 9.96 -39.60 4.82
CA HIS A 206 11.20 -40.10 4.19
C HIS A 206 12.06 -40.96 5.13
N GLN A 207 12.07 -40.67 6.44
CA GLN A 207 12.83 -41.43 7.43
C GLN A 207 12.17 -42.78 7.79
N SER A 208 10.87 -42.93 7.55
CA SER A 208 10.09 -44.09 7.97
C SER A 208 10.11 -45.26 6.96
N GLY A 209 10.77 -45.10 5.80
CA GLY A 209 10.90 -46.15 4.77
C GLY A 209 9.56 -46.64 4.19
N GLY A 210 8.48 -45.89 4.41
CA GLY A 210 7.15 -46.24 3.94
C GLY A 210 7.01 -45.99 2.44
N ASP A 211 6.46 -46.98 1.75
CA ASP A 211 6.04 -46.93 0.35
C ASP A 211 4.83 -45.98 0.23
N THR A 212 5.04 -44.68 0.46
CA THR A 212 4.00 -43.66 0.31
C THR A 212 3.91 -43.25 -1.15
N ASP A 213 2.78 -43.60 -1.75
CA ASP A 213 2.28 -43.12 -3.04
C ASP A 213 2.55 -41.60 -3.18
N PRO A 214 3.21 -41.12 -4.26
CA PRO A 214 3.65 -39.73 -4.40
C PRO A 214 2.52 -38.70 -4.57
N ASP A 215 1.26 -39.10 -4.37
CA ASP A 215 0.06 -38.25 -4.46
C ASP A 215 -0.24 -37.48 -3.15
N GLN A 216 0.70 -37.48 -2.20
CA GLN A 216 0.64 -36.65 -1.00
C GLN A 216 0.89 -35.19 -1.33
N ALA A 217 -0.07 -34.33 -0.92
CA ALA A 217 -0.11 -32.87 -0.89
C ALA A 217 1.07 -32.12 -1.55
N PRO A 218 0.79 -31.17 -2.47
CA PRO A 218 1.84 -30.50 -3.23
C PRO A 218 2.92 -29.92 -2.30
N PRO A 219 4.21 -30.07 -2.68
CA PRO A 219 5.31 -29.62 -1.85
C PRO A 219 5.17 -28.11 -1.60
N PRO A 220 5.54 -27.63 -0.40
CA PRO A 220 5.42 -26.22 -0.09
C PRO A 220 6.25 -25.37 -1.05
N SER A 221 5.81 -24.13 -1.29
CA SER A 221 6.53 -23.23 -2.18
C SER A 221 7.96 -22.99 -1.71
N ARG A 222 8.92 -23.24 -2.61
CA ARG A 222 10.35 -23.00 -2.37
C ARG A 222 10.72 -21.52 -2.33
N LEU A 223 9.78 -20.61 -2.63
CA LEU A 223 10.01 -19.17 -2.54
C LEU A 223 9.86 -18.63 -1.12
N LEU A 224 9.13 -19.34 -0.26
CA LEU A 224 8.84 -18.91 1.10
C LEU A 224 10.03 -19.19 2.02
N GLY A 225 10.61 -18.15 2.61
CA GLY A 225 11.79 -18.24 3.46
C GLY A 225 13.04 -18.76 2.74
N CYS A 226 13.17 -18.52 1.43
CA CYS A 226 14.26 -19.04 0.62
C CYS A 226 15.58 -18.26 0.77
N VAL A 227 15.54 -17.06 1.34
CA VAL A 227 16.72 -16.26 1.66
C VAL A 227 17.00 -16.36 3.15
N GLN A 228 18.13 -16.96 3.52
CA GLN A 228 18.62 -16.93 4.89
C GLN A 228 19.22 -15.55 5.18
N ALA A 229 18.52 -14.74 5.97
CA ALA A 229 19.13 -13.56 6.57
C ALA A 229 19.97 -14.01 7.79
N LEU A 230 21.25 -13.65 7.83
CA LEU A 230 22.10 -13.95 8.98
C LEU A 230 21.70 -13.03 10.15
N PRO A 231 21.74 -13.52 11.41
CA PRO A 231 21.53 -12.66 12.57
C PRO A 231 22.49 -11.46 12.58
N GLY A 232 21.96 -10.24 12.58
CA GLY A 232 22.75 -9.01 12.51
C GLY A 232 23.12 -8.54 11.10
N GLU A 233 22.64 -9.22 10.05
CA GLU A 233 22.78 -8.76 8.67
C GLU A 233 22.03 -7.44 8.48
N VAL A 234 22.78 -6.38 8.22
CA VAL A 234 22.23 -5.07 7.86
C VAL A 234 21.98 -5.09 6.36
N GLU A 235 20.79 -4.66 5.95
CA GLU A 235 20.46 -4.57 4.54
C GLU A 235 21.50 -3.69 3.81
N PRO A 236 22.13 -4.21 2.74
CA PRO A 236 23.09 -3.40 1.99
C PRO A 236 22.38 -2.16 1.43
N PRO A 237 23.08 -1.03 1.33
CA PRO A 237 22.49 0.16 0.75
C PRO A 237 21.98 -0.13 -0.67
N PRO A 238 20.88 0.49 -1.08
CA PRO A 238 20.35 0.31 -2.42
C PRO A 238 21.43 0.63 -3.46
N PRO A 239 21.51 -0.13 -4.58
CA PRO A 239 22.45 0.16 -5.66
C PRO A 239 22.40 1.63 -6.08
N GLU A 240 23.51 2.24 -6.50
CA GLU A 240 23.58 3.67 -6.85
C GLU A 240 22.47 4.10 -7.81
N ARG A 241 22.14 3.25 -8.79
CA ARG A 241 21.05 3.51 -9.74
C ARG A 241 19.68 3.56 -9.05
N ALA A 242 19.41 2.67 -8.11
CA ALA A 242 18.18 2.70 -7.32
C ALA A 242 18.13 3.94 -6.41
N SER A 243 19.26 4.30 -5.81
CA SER A 243 19.40 5.54 -5.03
C SER A 243 19.16 6.80 -5.87
N PHE A 244 19.69 6.84 -7.10
CA PHE A 244 19.48 7.92 -8.05
C PHE A 244 18.01 8.04 -8.48
N HIS A 245 17.36 6.93 -8.84
CA HIS A 245 15.93 6.96 -9.17
C HIS A 245 15.08 7.40 -7.99
N ARG A 246 15.36 6.92 -6.78
CA ARG A 246 14.72 7.40 -5.55
C ARG A 246 14.87 8.91 -5.39
N ALA A 247 16.08 9.44 -5.58
CA ALA A 247 16.34 10.88 -5.48
C ALA A 247 15.59 11.71 -6.54
N ILE A 248 15.52 11.24 -7.80
CA ILE A 248 14.75 11.94 -8.87
C ILE A 248 13.29 12.11 -8.46
N PHE A 249 12.70 11.09 -7.84
CA PHE A 249 11.31 11.13 -7.41
C PHE A 249 11.15 11.74 -6.01
N GLY A 250 12.20 12.25 -5.36
CA GLY A 250 12.11 12.80 -4.00
C GLY A 250 11.86 11.75 -2.91
N TRP A 251 12.07 10.48 -3.22
CA TRP A 251 11.92 9.36 -2.29
C TRP A 251 13.14 9.31 -1.36
N HIS A 252 12.97 9.82 -0.14
CA HIS A 252 13.97 9.78 0.91
C HIS A 252 13.47 8.91 2.08
N PRO A 253 14.03 7.69 2.27
CA PRO A 253 13.56 6.77 3.33
C PRO A 253 13.72 7.33 4.75
N THR A 254 14.52 8.39 4.93
CA THR A 254 14.68 9.10 6.21
C THR A 254 13.51 10.01 6.59
N ARG A 255 12.49 10.19 5.74
CA ARG A 255 11.35 11.09 6.02
C ARG A 255 10.10 10.41 6.59
N MET A 256 10.04 9.07 6.67
CA MET A 256 8.93 8.31 7.26
C MET A 256 9.29 7.78 8.66
N ARG A 257 9.77 8.65 9.55
CA ARG A 257 10.06 8.33 10.95
C ARG A 257 9.43 9.34 11.88
#